data_AF-A0A077MEQ9-F1
#
_entry.id   AF-A0A077MEQ9-F1
#
_cell.length_a   1.000
_cell.length_b   1.000
_cell.length_c   1.000
_cell.angle_alpha   90.00
_cell.angle_beta   90.00
_cell.angle_gamma   90.00
#
_symmetry.space_group_name_H-M   'P 1'
#
loop_
_entity.id
_entity.type
_entity.pdbx_description
1 polymer ?
#
loop_
_entity_poly.entity_id
_entity_poly.type
_entity_poly.pdbx_seq_one_letter_code
_entity_poly.pdbx_strand_id
1 'polypeptide(L)'
;MRIAKSDTLRGSAEEVFRRRTTPAFQEAKCAASRAERHTVSIESAPSGATIIRTERVMSTAAFPDSAKAVVGDHLRVLEVQEWGVPGADGSRRADIHVTIDGVPIAMSGAVVVRPLDAATCEQTLDADLRANIPFLGSRIEKLAQPAIDAGFAIEVDLLNGGA
;
A
#
# COMPACT_ATOMS: atom_id res chain seq x y z
N MET A 1 -13.19 6.60 6.50
CA MET A 1 -13.73 5.81 5.38
C MET A 1 -13.17 4.40 5.39
N ARG A 2 -14.05 3.40 5.26
CA ARG A 2 -13.69 1.99 5.19
C ARG A 2 -13.23 1.61 3.78
N ILE A 3 -12.17 0.84 3.67
CA ILE A 3 -11.60 0.31 2.42
C ILE A 3 -11.58 -1.22 2.53
N ALA A 4 -12.20 -1.88 1.55
CA ALA A 4 -12.14 -3.32 1.37
C ALA A 4 -11.88 -3.61 -0.10
N LYS A 5 -10.79 -4.32 -0.40
CA LYS A 5 -10.38 -4.71 -1.75
C LYS A 5 -9.93 -6.16 -1.73
N SER A 6 -10.16 -6.87 -2.83
CA SER A 6 -9.62 -8.20 -3.05
C SER A 6 -9.25 -8.38 -4.51
N ASP A 7 -8.19 -9.15 -4.78
CA ASP A 7 -7.85 -9.63 -6.12
C ASP A 7 -7.08 -10.96 -6.04
N THR A 8 -7.01 -11.66 -7.17
CA THR A 8 -6.27 -12.91 -7.31
C THR A 8 -4.84 -12.64 -7.79
N LEU A 9 -3.89 -13.28 -7.13
CA LEU A 9 -2.49 -13.28 -7.50
C LEU A 9 -2.05 -14.65 -8.03
N ARG A 10 -1.11 -14.63 -8.96
CA ARG A 10 -0.44 -15.81 -9.52
C ARG A 10 0.72 -16.23 -8.64
N GLY A 11 0.82 -17.54 -8.40
CA GLY A 11 1.80 -18.17 -7.54
C GLY A 11 1.26 -18.45 -6.14
N SER A 12 2.05 -19.22 -5.40
CA SER A 12 1.80 -19.48 -3.98
C SER A 12 1.95 -18.21 -3.14
N ALA A 13 1.35 -18.18 -1.95
CA ALA A 13 1.50 -17.07 -1.01
C ALA A 13 2.97 -16.81 -0.62
N GLU A 14 3.81 -17.85 -0.59
CA GLU A 14 5.24 -17.71 -0.33
C GLU A 14 6.00 -17.05 -1.50
N GLU A 15 5.71 -17.46 -2.74
CA GLU A 15 6.34 -16.86 -3.93
C GLU A 15 5.94 -15.39 -4.08
N VAL A 16 4.66 -15.08 -3.89
CA VAL A 16 4.14 -13.70 -3.87
C VAL A 16 4.85 -12.88 -2.80
N PHE A 17 4.96 -13.42 -1.58
CA PHE A 17 5.67 -12.74 -0.50
C PHE A 17 7.13 -12.48 -0.85
N ARG A 18 7.84 -13.50 -1.35
CA ARG A 18 9.27 -13.40 -1.71
C ARG A 18 9.51 -12.34 -2.76
N ARG A 19 8.63 -12.22 -3.76
CA ARG A 19 8.67 -11.15 -4.78
C ARG A 19 8.42 -9.78 -4.16
N ARG A 20 7.37 -9.66 -3.34
CA ARG A 20 7.00 -8.42 -2.63
C ARG A 20 8.14 -7.87 -1.78
N THR A 21 8.86 -8.73 -1.07
CA THR A 21 9.91 -8.35 -0.12
C THR A 21 11.27 -8.11 -0.78
N THR A 22 11.28 -7.57 -2.00
CA THR A 22 12.51 -7.17 -2.69
C THR A 22 12.54 -5.66 -2.90
N PRO A 23 13.73 -5.02 -2.82
CA PRO A 23 13.86 -3.61 -3.17
C PRO A 23 13.35 -3.31 -4.57
N ALA A 24 13.72 -4.14 -5.55
CA ALA A 24 13.31 -3.98 -6.95
C ALA A 24 11.78 -3.94 -7.14
N PHE A 25 11.02 -4.82 -6.45
CA PHE A 25 9.56 -4.79 -6.52
C PHE A 25 8.99 -3.49 -5.91
N GLN A 26 9.49 -3.07 -4.75
CA GLN A 26 9.01 -1.86 -4.08
C GLN A 26 9.37 -0.59 -4.85
N GLU A 27 10.55 -0.54 -5.48
CA GLU A 27 10.97 0.54 -6.39
C GLU A 27 10.07 0.58 -7.62
N ALA A 28 9.77 -0.57 -8.23
CA ALA A 28 8.84 -0.67 -9.36
C ALA A 28 7.43 -0.18 -8.98
N LYS A 29 6.91 -0.58 -7.80
CA LYS A 29 5.64 -0.06 -7.26
C LYS A 29 5.68 1.45 -7.06
N CYS A 30 6.77 2.00 -6.52
CA CYS A 30 6.93 3.44 -6.36
C CYS A 30 6.91 4.16 -7.71
N ALA A 31 7.66 3.67 -8.70
CA ALA A 31 7.71 4.23 -10.04
C ALA A 31 6.36 4.15 -10.76
N ALA A 32 5.69 2.99 -10.73
CA ALA A 32 4.35 2.80 -11.32
C ALA A 32 3.29 3.69 -10.66
N SER A 33 3.44 3.99 -9.36
CA SER A 33 2.59 4.97 -8.68
C SER A 33 2.90 6.43 -9.04
N ARG A 34 3.85 6.69 -9.95
CA ARG A 34 4.31 8.03 -10.38
C ARG A 34 4.98 8.84 -9.27
N ALA A 35 5.73 8.19 -8.39
CA ALA A 35 6.59 8.90 -7.44
C ALA A 35 7.73 9.60 -8.20
N GLU A 36 7.93 10.90 -7.94
CA GLU A 36 9.04 11.68 -8.51
C GLU A 36 10.37 11.33 -7.83
N ARG A 37 10.30 11.03 -6.54
CA ARG A 37 11.40 10.53 -5.72
C ARG A 37 10.86 9.48 -4.78
N HIS A 38 11.66 8.45 -4.49
CA HIS A 38 11.30 7.45 -3.51
C HIS A 38 12.51 6.87 -2.81
N THR A 39 12.27 6.30 -1.62
CA THR A 39 13.23 5.45 -0.91
C THR A 39 12.53 4.17 -0.47
N VAL A 40 13.29 3.08 -0.44
CA VAL A 40 12.82 1.76 -0.02
C VAL A 40 13.78 1.22 1.05
N SER A 41 13.21 0.64 2.11
CA SER A 41 13.96 -0.16 3.08
C SER A 41 13.17 -1.42 3.42
N ILE A 42 13.90 -2.52 3.60
CA ILE A 42 13.33 -3.81 3.99
C ILE A 42 14.20 -4.36 5.10
N GLU A 43 13.60 -4.62 6.25
CA GLU A 43 14.27 -5.05 7.46
C GLU A 43 13.65 -6.34 7.98
N SER A 44 14.47 -7.23 8.54
CA SER A 44 13.98 -8.37 9.32
C SER A 44 14.01 -8.02 10.80
N ALA A 45 12.88 -8.15 11.47
CA ALA A 45 12.77 -7.98 12.91
C ALA A 45 13.22 -9.25 13.65
N PRO A 46 13.71 -9.14 14.91
CA PRO A 46 14.05 -10.32 15.72
C PRO A 46 12.90 -11.31 15.93
N SER A 47 11.65 -10.85 15.81
CA SER A 47 10.44 -11.68 15.86
C SER A 47 10.26 -12.58 14.62
N GLY A 48 11.08 -12.42 13.58
CA GLY A 48 10.89 -13.05 12.28
C GLY A 48 9.97 -12.27 11.33
N ALA A 49 9.41 -11.14 11.78
CA ALA A 49 8.65 -10.26 10.93
C ALA A 49 9.54 -9.58 9.87
N THR A 50 8.97 -9.26 8.71
CA THR A 50 9.62 -8.44 7.68
C THR A 50 8.93 -7.09 7.62
N ILE A 51 9.70 -6.02 7.82
CA ILE A 51 9.19 -4.66 7.78
C ILE A 51 9.62 -4.02 6.47
N ILE A 52 8.66 -3.62 5.66
CA ILE A 52 8.87 -2.86 4.43
C ILE A 52 8.51 -1.41 4.73
N ARG A 53 9.40 -0.47 4.40
CA ARG A 53 9.08 0.96 4.43
C ARG A 53 9.36 1.58 3.08
N THR A 54 8.38 2.31 2.57
CA THR A 54 8.55 3.14 1.37
C THR A 54 8.18 4.57 1.69
N GLU A 55 8.96 5.49 1.16
CA GLU A 55 8.67 6.92 1.19
C GLU A 55 8.60 7.41 -0.24
N ARG A 56 7.55 8.16 -0.59
CA ARG A 56 7.31 8.64 -1.95
C ARG A 56 6.99 10.12 -1.93
N VAL A 57 7.68 10.90 -2.75
CA VAL A 57 7.28 12.27 -3.08
C VAL A 57 6.51 12.23 -4.39
N MET A 58 5.28 12.73 -4.38
CA MET A 58 4.37 12.66 -5.52
C MET A 58 3.84 14.05 -5.87
N SER A 59 3.77 14.38 -7.17
CA SER A 59 3.11 15.59 -7.64
C SER A 59 1.60 15.54 -7.40
N THR A 60 1.01 16.66 -7.01
CA THR A 60 -0.45 16.82 -6.89
C THR A 60 -1.06 17.53 -8.10
N ALA A 61 -0.33 17.69 -9.20
CA ALA A 61 -0.78 18.45 -10.37
C ALA A 61 -2.11 17.95 -10.97
N ALA A 62 -2.38 16.64 -10.87
CA ALA A 62 -3.62 16.03 -11.33
C ALA A 62 -4.76 16.07 -10.29
N PHE A 63 -4.51 16.61 -9.09
CA PHE A 63 -5.51 16.63 -8.03
C PHE A 63 -6.48 17.80 -8.23
N PRO A 64 -7.74 17.66 -7.79
CA PRO A 64 -8.65 18.80 -7.70
C PRO A 64 -8.08 19.88 -6.76
N ASP A 65 -8.36 21.16 -7.04
CA ASP A 65 -7.88 22.31 -6.24
C ASP A 65 -8.16 22.15 -4.74
N SER A 66 -9.32 21.59 -4.38
CA SER A 66 -9.67 21.35 -2.98
C SER A 66 -8.73 20.37 -2.25
N ALA A 67 -8.15 19.39 -2.96
CA ALA A 67 -7.16 18.50 -2.39
C ALA A 67 -5.78 19.16 -2.37
N LYS A 68 -5.41 19.87 -3.45
CA LYS A 68 -4.15 20.65 -3.52
C LYS A 68 -4.05 21.69 -2.41
N ALA A 69 -5.15 22.36 -2.06
CA ALA A 69 -5.19 23.32 -0.96
C ALA A 69 -4.86 22.71 0.42
N VAL A 70 -5.02 21.39 0.56
CA VAL A 70 -4.70 20.65 1.79
C VAL A 70 -3.27 20.13 1.75
N VAL A 71 -2.89 19.42 0.67
CA VAL A 71 -1.60 18.70 0.60
C VAL A 71 -0.46 19.48 -0.07
N GLY A 72 -0.76 20.65 -0.64
CA GLY A 72 0.20 21.44 -1.42
C GLY A 72 0.42 20.90 -2.84
N ASP A 73 1.50 21.36 -3.49
CA ASP A 73 1.87 20.94 -4.85
C ASP A 73 2.58 19.58 -4.92
N HIS A 74 3.13 19.14 -3.79
CA HIS A 74 3.77 17.84 -3.64
C HIS A 74 3.35 17.24 -2.31
N LEU A 75 3.11 15.94 -2.30
CA LEU A 75 2.81 15.20 -1.08
C LEU A 75 3.88 14.15 -0.83
N ARG A 76 4.21 13.93 0.45
CA ARG A 76 5.15 12.89 0.89
C ARG A 76 4.36 11.78 1.58
N VAL A 77 4.30 10.61 0.95
CA VAL A 77 3.65 9.41 1.50
C VAL A 77 4.69 8.57 2.22
N LEU A 78 4.43 8.21 3.46
CA LEU A 78 5.15 7.14 4.15
C LEU A 78 4.22 5.92 4.25
N GLU A 79 4.66 4.79 3.73
CA GLU A 79 3.98 3.50 3.83
C GLU A 79 4.88 2.52 4.58
N VAL A 80 4.34 1.90 5.63
CA VAL A 80 4.98 0.85 6.43
C VAL A 80 4.10 -0.38 6.37
N GLN A 81 4.69 -1.52 6.02
CA GLN A 81 4.07 -2.83 6.07
C GLN A 81 4.88 -3.72 7.01
N GLU A 82 4.26 -4.21 8.07
CA GLU A 82 4.86 -5.19 8.97
C GLU A 82 4.26 -6.57 8.70
N TRP A 83 4.98 -7.38 7.94
CA TRP A 83 4.58 -8.74 7.62
C TRP A 83 5.02 -9.71 8.71
N GLY A 84 4.07 -10.42 9.30
CA GLY A 84 4.35 -11.48 10.27
C GLY A 84 4.94 -12.74 9.63
N VAL A 85 5.25 -13.72 10.49
CA VAL A 85 5.63 -15.07 10.06
C VAL A 85 4.47 -15.74 9.28
N PRO A 86 4.76 -16.66 8.35
CA PRO A 86 3.71 -17.42 7.67
C PRO A 86 2.77 -18.14 8.65
N GLY A 87 1.48 -18.11 8.34
CA GLY A 87 0.48 -18.91 9.03
C GLY A 87 0.67 -20.40 8.76
N ALA A 88 0.02 -21.25 9.55
CA ALA A 88 0.10 -22.71 9.41
C ALA A 88 -0.42 -23.22 8.05
N ASP A 89 -1.33 -22.47 7.44
CA ASP A 89 -1.88 -22.71 6.10
C ASP A 89 -1.03 -22.08 4.97
N GLY A 90 0.11 -21.48 5.31
CA GLY A 90 0.96 -20.74 4.36
C GLY A 90 0.51 -19.32 4.08
N SER A 91 -0.59 -18.84 4.67
CA SER A 91 -1.04 -17.46 4.53
C SER A 91 -0.02 -16.45 5.04
N ARG A 92 -0.07 -15.24 4.48
CA ARG A 92 0.76 -14.10 4.92
C ARG A 92 -0.14 -12.96 5.32
N ARG A 93 0.22 -12.26 6.40
CA ARG A 93 -0.48 -11.07 6.87
C ARG A 93 0.52 -9.96 7.13
N ALA A 94 0.19 -8.75 6.68
CA ALA A 94 0.81 -7.53 7.15
C ALA A 94 -0.20 -6.63 7.83
N ASP A 95 0.23 -5.97 8.90
CA ASP A 95 -0.38 -4.72 9.31
C ASP A 95 0.23 -3.60 8.46
N ILE A 96 -0.62 -2.76 7.87
CA ILE A 96 -0.22 -1.67 6.98
C ILE A 96 -0.60 -0.32 7.59
N HIS A 97 0.35 0.62 7.52
CA HIS A 97 0.14 2.00 7.91
C HIS A 97 0.64 2.94 6.82
N VAL A 98 -0.19 3.88 6.40
CA VAL A 98 0.15 4.91 5.41
C VAL A 98 -0.16 6.28 6.00
N THR A 99 0.79 7.21 5.89
CA THR A 99 0.63 8.59 6.35
C THR A 99 1.06 9.55 5.26
N ILE A 100 0.51 10.76 5.32
CA ILE A 100 0.96 11.89 4.50
C ILE A 100 1.64 12.90 5.41
N ASP A 101 2.89 13.24 5.13
CA ASP A 101 3.64 14.20 5.93
C ASP A 101 2.98 15.58 5.90
N GLY A 102 2.99 16.29 7.03
CA GLY A 102 2.44 17.64 7.16
C GLY A 102 0.91 17.76 7.20
N VAL A 103 0.13 16.69 6.96
CA VAL A 103 -1.34 16.73 7.02
C VAL A 103 -1.92 15.58 7.85
N PRO A 104 -3.04 15.79 8.57
CA PRO A 104 -3.58 14.78 9.48
C PRO A 104 -4.42 13.74 8.73
N ILE A 105 -3.81 13.04 7.77
CA ILE A 105 -4.41 11.99 6.95
C ILE A 105 -3.60 10.71 7.13
N ALA A 106 -4.28 9.62 7.52
CA ALA A 106 -3.64 8.33 7.69
C ALA A 106 -4.58 7.18 7.28
N MET A 107 -4.00 6.09 6.79
CA MET A 107 -4.67 4.82 6.57
C MET A 107 -4.01 3.76 7.45
N SER A 108 -4.82 2.96 8.14
CA SER A 108 -4.33 1.80 8.89
C SER A 108 -5.21 0.60 8.61
N GLY A 109 -4.62 -0.58 8.53
CA GLY A 109 -5.36 -1.81 8.26
C GLY A 109 -4.46 -3.01 8.13
N ALA A 110 -4.91 -4.00 7.35
CA ALA A 110 -4.15 -5.19 7.07
C ALA A 110 -4.26 -5.60 5.60
N VAL A 111 -3.14 -6.16 5.11
CA VAL A 111 -3.10 -6.93 3.88
C VAL A 111 -2.98 -8.40 4.24
N VAL A 112 -3.80 -9.26 3.63
CA VAL A 112 -3.71 -10.71 3.81
C VAL A 112 -3.58 -11.36 2.45
N VAL A 113 -2.64 -12.30 2.32
CA VAL A 113 -2.50 -13.18 1.16
C VAL A 113 -2.84 -14.60 1.62
N ARG A 114 -3.93 -15.17 1.10
CA ARG A 114 -4.42 -16.51 1.45
C ARG A 114 -4.32 -17.45 0.25
N PRO A 115 -3.77 -18.66 0.39
CA PRO A 115 -3.81 -19.64 -0.69
C PRO A 115 -5.24 -19.95 -1.13
N LEU A 116 -5.47 -20.02 -2.44
CA LEU A 116 -6.72 -20.53 -3.02
C LEU A 116 -6.52 -21.96 -3.55
N ASP A 117 -5.39 -22.18 -4.22
CA ASP A 117 -4.92 -23.49 -4.67
C ASP A 117 -3.38 -23.52 -4.72
N ALA A 118 -2.80 -24.50 -5.41
CA ALA A 118 -1.35 -24.67 -5.50
C ALA A 118 -0.63 -23.57 -6.32
N ALA A 119 -1.34 -22.85 -7.19
CA ALA A 119 -0.78 -21.89 -8.15
C ALA A 119 -1.42 -20.49 -8.04
N THR A 120 -2.42 -20.29 -7.18
CA THR A 120 -3.07 -18.99 -6.98
C THR A 120 -3.34 -18.69 -5.50
N CYS A 121 -3.37 -17.41 -5.18
CA CYS A 121 -3.76 -16.91 -3.86
C CYS A 121 -4.62 -15.65 -3.98
N GLU A 122 -5.44 -15.40 -2.98
CA GLU A 122 -6.23 -14.17 -2.85
C GLU A 122 -5.43 -13.16 -2.02
N GLN A 123 -5.32 -11.93 -2.51
CA GLN A 123 -4.90 -10.79 -1.73
C GLN A 123 -6.10 -9.94 -1.32
N THR A 124 -6.27 -9.70 -0.03
CA THR A 124 -7.26 -8.76 0.51
C THR A 124 -6.58 -7.57 1.18
N LEU A 125 -7.08 -6.36 0.95
CA LEU A 125 -6.81 -5.17 1.75
C LEU A 125 -8.06 -4.78 2.52
N ASP A 126 -7.90 -4.64 3.83
CA ASP A 126 -8.94 -4.30 4.78
C ASP A 126 -8.40 -3.17 5.66
N ALA A 127 -8.87 -1.94 5.44
CA ALA A 127 -8.27 -0.76 6.06
C ALA A 127 -9.26 0.38 6.30
N ASP A 128 -8.86 1.32 7.15
CA ASP A 128 -9.59 2.55 7.43
C ASP A 128 -8.72 3.75 7.12
N LEU A 129 -9.19 4.60 6.20
CA LEU A 129 -8.62 5.92 5.94
C LEU A 129 -9.32 6.94 6.83
N ARG A 130 -8.55 7.79 7.50
CA ARG A 130 -9.06 8.91 8.31
C ARG A 130 -8.39 10.21 7.90
N ALA A 131 -9.18 11.23 7.60
CA ALA A 131 -8.71 12.60 7.41
C ALA A 131 -9.28 13.49 8.52
N ASN A 132 -8.45 13.84 9.51
CA ASN A 132 -8.85 14.65 10.66
C ASN A 132 -8.75 16.16 10.35
N ILE A 133 -9.46 16.59 9.30
CA ILE A 133 -9.50 17.98 8.84
C ILE A 133 -10.89 18.54 9.14
N PRO A 134 -11.01 19.61 9.96
CA PRO A 134 -12.29 20.20 10.31
C PRO A 134 -13.15 20.52 9.08
N PHE A 135 -14.41 20.06 9.09
CA PHE A 135 -15.40 20.24 8.03
C PHE A 135 -15.10 19.60 6.67
N LEU A 136 -13.85 19.19 6.39
CA LEU A 136 -13.41 18.69 5.08
C LEU A 136 -13.06 17.20 5.08
N GLY A 137 -12.88 16.57 6.25
CA GLY A 137 -12.37 15.20 6.38
C GLY A 137 -13.05 14.17 5.47
N SER A 138 -14.38 14.06 5.54
CA SER A 138 -15.13 13.09 4.72
C SER A 138 -15.02 13.34 3.21
N ARG A 139 -14.84 14.60 2.79
CA ARG A 139 -14.63 14.96 1.39
C ARG A 139 -13.24 14.54 0.93
N ILE A 140 -12.22 14.81 1.75
CA ILE A 140 -10.83 14.44 1.48
C ILE A 140 -10.68 12.93 1.40
N GLU A 141 -11.32 12.18 2.31
CA GLU A 141 -11.32 10.71 2.26
C GLU A 141 -11.87 10.17 0.93
N LYS A 142 -13.00 10.72 0.47
CA LYS A 142 -13.59 10.34 -0.83
C LYS A 142 -12.69 10.69 -2.01
N LEU A 143 -12.01 11.83 -1.96
CA LEU A 143 -11.06 12.24 -3.00
C LEU A 143 -9.82 11.35 -3.06
N ALA A 144 -9.44 10.71 -1.95
CA ALA A 144 -8.33 9.77 -1.90
C ALA A 144 -8.66 8.37 -2.45
N GLN A 145 -9.95 8.00 -2.52
CA GLN A 145 -10.38 6.67 -2.95
C GLN A 145 -9.78 6.23 -4.31
N PRO A 146 -9.78 7.06 -5.38
CA PRO A 146 -9.21 6.63 -6.66
C PRO A 146 -7.71 6.36 -6.59
N ALA A 147 -6.96 7.10 -5.76
CA ALA A 147 -5.53 6.88 -5.59
C ALA A 147 -5.24 5.56 -4.84
N ILE A 148 -6.05 5.23 -3.84
CA ILE A 148 -5.98 3.94 -3.12
C ILE A 148 -6.30 2.78 -4.06
N ASP A 149 -7.36 2.92 -4.86
CA ASP A 149 -7.79 1.92 -5.83
C ASP A 149 -6.70 1.66 -6.87
N ALA A 150 -6.11 2.73 -7.42
CA ALA A 150 -5.00 2.63 -8.35
C ALA A 150 -3.76 1.99 -7.71
N GLY A 151 -3.42 2.36 -6.47
CA GLY A 151 -2.26 1.79 -5.76
C GLY A 151 -2.41 0.28 -5.51
N PHE A 152 -3.61 -0.17 -5.14
CA PHE A 152 -3.90 -1.60 -4.98
C PHE A 152 -3.81 -2.34 -6.31
N ALA A 153 -4.39 -1.78 -7.38
CA ALA A 153 -4.34 -2.38 -8.72
C ALA A 153 -2.91 -2.49 -9.27
N ILE A 154 -2.08 -1.45 -9.10
CA ILE A 154 -0.66 -1.47 -9.48
C ILE A 154 0.09 -2.61 -8.78
N GLU A 155 -0.12 -2.78 -7.47
CA GLU A 155 0.55 -3.85 -6.73
C GLU A 155 0.13 -5.24 -7.22
N VAL A 156 -1.16 -5.45 -7.47
CA VAL A 156 -1.69 -6.71 -8.02
C VAL A 156 -1.09 -7.00 -9.41
N ASP A 157 -1.07 -6.00 -10.29
CA ASP A 157 -0.54 -6.14 -11.65
C ASP A 157 0.94 -6.54 -11.64
N LEU A 158 1.78 -5.81 -10.88
CA LEU A 158 3.20 -6.11 -10.74
C LEU A 158 3.46 -7.52 -10.17
N LEU A 159 2.68 -7.95 -9.17
CA LEU A 159 2.81 -9.30 -8.61
C LEU A 159 2.42 -10.40 -9.60
N ASN A 160 1.47 -10.10 -10.50
CA ASN A 160 1.03 -10.97 -11.58
C ASN A 160 1.97 -10.96 -12.80
N GLY A 161 3.06 -10.20 -12.76
CA GLY A 161 4.06 -10.09 -13.83
C GLY A 161 3.79 -8.96 -14.83
N GLY A 162 2.97 -7.98 -14.46
CA GLY A 162 2.83 -6.71 -15.19
C GLY A 162 4.15 -5.94 -15.23
N ALA A 163 4.31 -5.11 -16.28
CA ALA A 163 5.52 -4.34 -16.57
C ALA A 163 5.39 -2.89 -16.12
#